data_AF-A0A9D4BSP8-F1
#
_entry.id   AF-A0A9D4BSP8-F1
#
_cell.length_a   1.000
_cell.length_b   1.000
_cell.length_c   1.000
_cell.angle_alpha   90.00
_cell.angle_beta   90.00
_cell.angle_gamma   90.00
#
_symmetry.space_group_name_H-M   'P 1'
#
loop_
_entity.id
_entity.type
_entity.pdbx_description
1 polymer ?
#
loop_
_entity_poly.entity_id
_entity_poly.type
_entity_poly.pdbx_seq_one_letter_code
_entity_poly.pdbx_strand_id
1 'polypeptide(L)'
;MLGQEINEGLSGQDTSRVVMLRKKVNEGLSGQDTDRVVMLGQEVNEGLSGQDTYRVVMLAQEVNKGLFGQDTYKVVMLGQEVNNEGLSEQDTYRVVMLGQEVNEGLSGHDTYRVVMLGQKVNEGLS
;
A
#
# COMPACT_ATOMS: atom_id res chain seq x y z
N MET A 1 23.28 14.82 9.97
CA MET A 1 22.03 14.73 9.18
C MET A 1 21.50 13.32 9.34
N LEU A 2 20.38 13.15 10.06
CA LEU A 2 19.62 11.89 9.96
C LEU A 2 19.09 11.80 8.54
N GLY A 3 19.27 10.64 7.89
CA GLY A 3 18.79 10.40 6.53
C GLY A 3 17.34 10.85 6.38
N GLN A 4 17.04 11.58 5.31
CA GLN A 4 15.71 12.15 5.08
C GLN A 4 14.81 11.18 4.33
N GLU A 5 15.38 10.18 3.66
CA GLU A 5 14.67 9.32 2.72
C GLU A 5 15.16 7.87 2.82
N ILE A 6 14.24 6.92 2.67
CA ILE A 6 14.51 5.51 2.33
C ILE A 6 13.91 5.26 0.95
N ASN A 7 14.70 4.60 0.10
CA ASN A 7 14.28 4.01 -1.17
C ASN A 7 14.78 2.57 -1.16
N GLU A 8 13.88 1.64 -0.89
CA GLU A 8 14.20 0.21 -0.80
C GLU A 8 13.36 -0.57 -1.82
N GLY A 9 13.90 -1.70 -2.23
CA GLY A 9 13.27 -2.60 -3.18
C GLY A 9 13.65 -4.02 -2.86
N LEU A 10 12.66 -4.84 -2.54
CA LEU A 10 12.85 -6.26 -2.25
C LEU A 10 12.31 -7.09 -3.40
N SER A 11 13.09 -8.11 -3.78
CA SER A 11 12.65 -9.08 -4.77
C SER A 11 13.16 -10.47 -4.44
N GLY A 12 12.32 -11.49 -4.62
CA GLY A 12 12.72 -12.88 -4.43
C GLY A 12 11.59 -13.86 -4.12
N GLN A 13 11.97 -14.88 -3.34
CA GLN A 13 11.10 -15.85 -2.70
C GLN A 13 11.51 -15.93 -1.22
N ASP A 14 10.92 -15.10 -0.38
CA ASP A 14 11.26 -14.96 1.02
C ASP A 14 10.04 -14.63 1.89
N THR A 15 10.24 -14.70 3.20
CA THR A 15 9.29 -14.23 4.22
C THR A 15 9.96 -13.14 5.04
N SER A 16 9.62 -11.90 4.77
CA SER A 16 10.28 -10.75 5.40
C SER A 16 9.38 -10.00 6.39
N ARG A 17 10.05 -9.33 7.33
CA ARG A 17 9.43 -8.35 8.22
C ARG A 17 10.25 -7.08 8.17
N VAL A 18 9.66 -6.03 7.62
CA VAL A 18 10.36 -4.78 7.33
C VAL A 18 9.70 -3.64 8.10
N VAL A 19 10.53 -2.78 8.69
CA VAL A 19 10.09 -1.54 9.34
C VAL A 19 10.94 -0.39 8.84
N MET A 20 10.32 0.57 8.16
CA MET A 20 10.97 1.77 7.65
C MET A 20 10.43 3.01 8.35
N LEU A 21 11.34 3.87 8.82
CA LEU A 21 11.02 5.10 9.55
C LEU A 21 11.90 6.25 9.06
N ARG A 22 11.34 7.11 8.21
CA ARG A 22 12.02 8.30 7.65
C ARG A 22 11.02 9.40 7.32
N LYS A 23 11.52 10.58 6.96
CA LYS A 23 10.66 11.67 6.49
C LYS A 23 9.94 11.27 5.20
N LYS A 24 10.66 10.66 4.25
CA LYS A 24 10.12 10.07 3.03
C LYS A 24 10.49 8.58 2.96
N VAL A 25 9.53 7.73 2.62
CA VAL A 25 9.75 6.29 2.43
C VAL A 25 9.12 5.90 1.10
N ASN A 26 9.91 5.32 0.20
CA ASN A 26 9.42 4.68 -1.00
C ASN A 26 9.88 3.21 -1.02
N GLU A 27 8.94 2.29 -1.18
CA GLU A 27 9.21 0.86 -1.24
C GLU A 27 8.60 0.23 -2.49
N GLY A 28 9.36 -0.64 -3.14
CA GLY A 28 8.87 -1.54 -4.18
C GLY A 28 9.08 -2.99 -3.78
N LEU A 29 8.01 -3.78 -3.62
CA LEU A 29 8.14 -5.23 -3.40
C LEU A 29 7.68 -5.95 -4.65
N SER A 30 8.47 -6.93 -5.10
CA SER A 30 8.05 -7.78 -6.21
C SER A 30 8.60 -9.19 -6.15
N GLY A 31 7.77 -10.21 -6.33
CA GLY A 31 8.25 -11.59 -6.26
C GLY A 31 7.18 -12.66 -6.06
N GLN A 32 7.55 -13.66 -5.26
CA GLN A 32 6.68 -14.71 -4.71
C GLN A 32 6.94 -14.81 -3.20
N ASP A 33 6.49 -13.80 -2.48
CA ASP A 33 6.88 -13.45 -1.13
C ASP A 33 5.69 -13.44 -0.15
N THR A 34 6.01 -13.53 1.15
CA THR A 34 5.05 -13.33 2.23
C THR A 34 5.58 -12.33 3.23
N ASP A 35 5.18 -11.07 3.07
CA ASP A 35 5.79 -9.99 3.84
C ASP A 35 4.84 -9.30 4.82
N ARG A 36 5.46 -8.79 5.89
CA ARG A 36 4.83 -7.83 6.80
C ARG A 36 5.65 -6.55 6.83
N VAL A 37 5.06 -5.48 6.32
CA VAL A 37 5.74 -4.20 6.16
C VAL A 37 5.04 -3.13 6.98
N VAL A 38 5.84 -2.33 7.68
CA VAL A 38 5.39 -1.12 8.38
C VAL A 38 6.22 0.07 7.90
N MET A 39 5.55 1.06 7.34
CA MET A 39 6.18 2.28 6.85
C MET A 39 5.62 3.51 7.56
N LEU A 40 6.53 4.34 8.07
CA LEU A 40 6.21 5.52 8.86
C LEU A 40 6.99 6.72 8.32
N GLY A 41 6.28 7.81 8.01
CA GLY A 41 6.91 9.04 7.55
C GLY A 41 6.00 10.25 7.43
N GLN A 42 6.46 11.29 6.74
CA GLN A 42 5.60 12.38 6.27
C GLN A 42 4.97 12.04 4.92
N GLU A 43 5.75 11.41 4.05
CA GLU A 43 5.31 10.89 2.76
C GLU A 43 5.72 9.40 2.68
N VAL A 44 4.76 8.54 2.36
CA VAL A 44 4.98 7.10 2.19
C VAL A 44 4.37 6.66 0.86
N ASN A 45 5.18 6.06 0.01
CA ASN A 45 4.76 5.49 -1.26
C ASN A 45 5.14 4.00 -1.32
N GLU A 46 4.20 3.14 -1.72
CA GLU A 46 4.46 1.72 -1.90
C GLU A 46 3.93 1.22 -3.23
N GLY A 47 4.76 0.48 -3.96
CA GLY A 47 4.34 -0.31 -5.11
C GLY A 47 4.53 -1.80 -4.82
N LEU A 48 3.47 -2.59 -4.95
CA LEU A 48 3.56 -4.05 -4.83
C LEU A 48 3.18 -4.71 -6.14
N SER A 49 3.98 -5.69 -6.57
CA SER A 49 3.64 -6.50 -7.73
C SER A 49 4.17 -7.93 -7.72
N GLY A 50 3.34 -8.93 -8.00
CA GLY A 50 3.82 -10.31 -8.00
C GLY A 50 2.74 -11.38 -7.85
N GLN A 51 3.09 -12.46 -7.15
CA GLN A 51 2.18 -13.51 -6.70
C GLN A 51 2.39 -13.82 -5.22
N ASP A 52 1.80 -13.00 -4.37
CA ASP A 52 2.29 -12.72 -3.05
C ASP A 52 1.18 -12.65 -1.99
N THR A 53 1.59 -12.70 -0.73
CA THR A 53 0.72 -12.41 0.41
C THR A 53 1.30 -11.33 1.30
N TYR A 54 0.71 -10.14 1.26
CA TYR A 54 1.22 -8.99 2.00
C TYR A 54 0.32 -8.56 3.16
N ARG A 55 0.96 -8.14 4.25
CA ARG A 55 0.32 -7.34 5.31
C ARG A 55 1.08 -6.04 5.48
N VAL A 56 0.44 -4.94 5.09
CA VAL A 56 1.08 -3.62 5.10
C VAL A 56 0.33 -2.67 6.02
N VAL A 57 1.10 -1.92 6.81
CA VAL A 57 0.62 -0.74 7.54
C VAL A 57 1.43 0.48 7.13
N MET A 58 0.76 1.52 6.66
CA MET A 58 1.37 2.80 6.31
C MET A 58 0.74 3.92 7.13
N LEU A 59 1.59 4.77 7.70
CA LEU A 59 1.17 5.94 8.45
C LEU A 59 2.02 7.15 8.06
N ALA A 60 1.38 8.15 7.45
CA ALA A 60 2.04 9.37 7.03
C ALA A 60 1.08 10.56 6.92
N GLN A 61 1.54 11.75 6.53
CA GLN A 61 0.63 12.82 6.13
C GLN A 61 0.04 12.52 4.74
N GLU A 62 0.90 12.08 3.83
CA GLU A 62 0.56 11.64 2.48
C GLU A 62 0.92 10.16 2.32
N VAL A 63 -0.07 9.33 1.98
CA VAL A 63 0.11 7.89 1.73
C VAL A 63 -0.37 7.58 0.33
N ASN A 64 0.50 7.05 -0.53
CA ASN A 64 0.13 6.54 -1.84
C ASN A 64 0.50 5.07 -1.99
N LYS A 65 -0.35 4.31 -2.67
CA LYS A 65 -0.11 2.91 -2.94
C LYS A 65 -0.56 2.51 -4.34
N GLY A 66 0.22 1.64 -4.97
CA GLY A 66 -0.18 0.92 -6.18
C GLY A 66 -0.04 -0.58 -5.96
N LEU A 67 -1.03 -1.34 -6.45
CA LEU A 67 -1.11 -2.79 -6.31
C LEU A 67 -1.37 -3.43 -7.67
N PHE A 68 -0.46 -4.26 -8.15
CA PHE A 68 -0.54 -4.87 -9.49
C PHE A 68 -0.07 -6.33 -9.45
N GLY A 69 -0.92 -7.34 -9.63
CA GLY A 69 -0.44 -8.73 -9.58
C GLY A 69 -1.55 -9.75 -9.38
N GLN A 70 -1.23 -10.93 -8.85
CA GLN A 70 -2.20 -11.97 -8.45
C GLN A 70 -1.93 -12.43 -7.01
N ASP A 71 -2.58 -11.80 -6.07
CA ASP A 71 -2.08 -11.59 -4.74
C ASP A 71 -3.21 -11.58 -3.71
N THR A 72 -2.80 -11.73 -2.45
CA THR A 72 -3.68 -11.56 -1.30
C THR A 72 -3.14 -10.49 -0.37
N TYR A 73 -3.92 -9.43 -0.19
CA TYR A 73 -3.48 -8.27 0.56
C TYR A 73 -4.35 -7.96 1.78
N LYS A 74 -3.68 -7.56 2.86
CA LYS A 74 -4.30 -6.85 3.99
C LYS A 74 -3.55 -5.55 4.21
N VAL A 75 -4.20 -4.44 3.89
CA VAL A 75 -3.59 -3.11 3.93
C VAL A 75 -4.35 -2.20 4.87
N VAL A 76 -3.59 -1.46 5.68
CA VAL A 76 -4.11 -0.34 6.46
C VAL A 76 -3.30 0.91 6.12
N MET A 77 -4.00 1.94 5.68
CA MET A 77 -3.43 3.23 5.28
C MET A 77 -4.05 4.33 6.15
N LEU A 78 -3.20 5.12 6.79
CA LEU A 78 -3.62 6.24 7.62
C LEU A 78 -2.85 7.50 7.25
N GLY A 79 -3.56 8.59 6.96
CA GLY A 79 -2.93 9.89 6.74
C GLY A 79 -3.90 11.05 6.61
N GLN A 80 -3.42 12.22 6.21
CA GLN A 80 -4.30 13.34 5.83
C GLN A 80 -4.83 13.12 4.42
N GLU A 81 -3.94 12.73 3.51
CA GLU A 81 -4.26 12.34 2.14
C GLU A 81 -3.86 10.87 1.95
N VAL A 82 -4.82 10.06 1.50
CA VAL A 82 -4.63 8.62 1.29
C VAL A 82 -5.12 8.26 -0.10
N ASN A 83 -4.22 7.76 -0.95
CA ASN A 83 -4.52 7.39 -2.32
C ASN A 83 -4.11 5.94 -2.60
N ASN A 84 -4.99 5.21 -3.28
CA ASN A 84 -4.73 3.87 -3.81
C ASN A 84 -4.97 3.88 -5.33
N GLU A 85 -3.91 3.84 -6.12
CA GLU A 85 -3.92 4.02 -7.58
C GLU A 85 -4.01 2.68 -8.34
N GLY A 86 -5.06 1.91 -8.07
CA GLY A 86 -5.35 0.70 -8.82
C GLY A 86 -5.06 -0.58 -8.04
N LEU A 87 -6.04 -1.46 -8.09
CA LEU A 87 -5.92 -2.89 -7.88
C LEU A 87 -6.06 -3.52 -9.28
N SER A 88 -5.22 -4.46 -9.66
CA SER A 88 -5.39 -5.12 -10.96
C SER A 88 -4.98 -6.60 -10.91
N GLU A 89 -5.95 -7.45 -11.28
CA GLU A 89 -5.85 -8.85 -11.73
C GLU A 89 -6.05 -9.97 -10.69
N GLN A 90 -7.28 -10.49 -10.57
CA GLN A 90 -7.59 -11.78 -9.89
C GLN A 90 -7.19 -11.84 -8.42
N ASP A 91 -7.31 -10.73 -7.73
CA ASP A 91 -6.79 -10.60 -6.40
C ASP A 91 -7.86 -10.72 -5.31
N THR A 92 -7.40 -10.97 -4.08
CA THR A 92 -8.23 -10.85 -2.87
C THR A 92 -7.70 -9.77 -1.94
N TYR A 93 -8.49 -8.71 -1.78
CA TYR A 93 -8.08 -7.53 -1.04
C TYR A 93 -8.93 -7.28 0.21
N ARG A 94 -8.24 -6.87 1.29
CA ARG A 94 -8.86 -6.19 2.42
C ARG A 94 -8.10 -4.90 2.70
N VAL A 95 -8.74 -3.76 2.45
CA VAL A 95 -8.12 -2.45 2.56
C VAL A 95 -8.91 -1.60 3.55
N VAL A 96 -8.19 -0.92 4.43
CA VAL A 96 -8.74 0.12 5.30
C VAL A 96 -7.97 1.41 5.03
N MET A 97 -8.67 2.46 4.62
CA MET A 97 -8.13 3.78 4.34
C MET A 97 -8.79 4.82 5.23
N LEU A 98 -7.98 5.55 6.00
CA LEU A 98 -8.45 6.57 6.93
C LEU A 98 -7.70 7.87 6.68
N GLY A 99 -8.42 8.94 6.35
CA GLY A 99 -7.82 10.27 6.21
C GLY A 99 -8.81 11.42 6.07
N GLN A 100 -8.33 12.63 5.76
CA GLN A 100 -9.21 13.75 5.44
C GLN A 100 -9.71 13.63 3.99
N GLU A 101 -8.78 13.39 3.07
CA GLU A 101 -9.05 13.03 1.69
C GLU A 101 -8.64 11.58 1.44
N VAL A 102 -9.57 10.77 0.93
CA VAL A 102 -9.34 9.36 0.59
C VAL A 102 -9.75 9.14 -0.85
N ASN A 103 -8.84 8.61 -1.67
CA ASN A 103 -9.08 8.28 -3.07
C ASN A 103 -8.72 6.82 -3.34
N GLU A 104 -9.62 6.10 -4.01
CA GLU A 104 -9.38 4.74 -4.44
C GLU A 104 -9.75 4.56 -5.91
N GLY A 105 -8.84 3.97 -6.67
CA GLY A 105 -9.09 3.42 -7.99
C GLY A 105 -9.11 1.89 -7.93
N LEU A 106 -10.21 1.29 -8.37
CA LEU A 106 -10.41 -0.14 -8.49
C LEU A 106 -10.53 -0.51 -9.97
N SER A 107 -9.79 -1.53 -10.41
CA SER A 107 -9.88 -2.06 -11.78
C SER A 107 -9.80 -3.59 -11.77
N GLY A 108 -10.31 -4.26 -12.80
CA GLY A 108 -10.19 -5.72 -12.94
C GLY A 108 -11.30 -6.56 -12.26
N HIS A 109 -11.06 -7.87 -12.13
CA HIS A 109 -12.04 -8.88 -11.68
C HIS A 109 -11.69 -9.42 -10.28
N ASP A 110 -11.69 -8.52 -9.30
CA ASP A 110 -11.15 -8.82 -7.97
C ASP A 110 -12.24 -9.03 -6.93
N THR A 111 -11.90 -9.73 -5.85
CA THR A 111 -12.72 -9.77 -4.63
C THR A 111 -12.15 -8.79 -3.61
N TYR A 112 -12.82 -7.66 -3.44
CA TYR A 112 -12.38 -6.62 -2.52
C TYR A 112 -13.33 -6.44 -1.33
N ARG A 113 -12.72 -6.12 -0.18
CA ARG A 113 -13.41 -5.54 0.97
C ARG A 113 -12.66 -4.28 1.37
N VAL A 114 -13.23 -3.14 1.01
CA VAL A 114 -12.66 -1.83 1.30
C VAL A 114 -13.49 -1.12 2.35
N VAL A 115 -12.82 -0.49 3.30
CA VAL A 115 -13.39 0.49 4.22
C VAL A 115 -12.66 1.80 4.02
N MET A 116 -13.38 2.82 3.55
CA MET A 116 -12.89 4.20 3.44
C MET A 116 -13.58 5.07 4.47
N LEU A 117 -12.80 5.91 5.16
CA LEU A 117 -13.32 6.93 6.04
C LEU A 117 -12.53 8.23 5.86
N GLY A 118 -13.24 9.29 5.48
CA GLY A 118 -12.70 10.63 5.46
C GLY A 118 -13.76 11.71 5.29
N GLN A 119 -13.31 12.96 5.30
CA GLN A 119 -14.19 14.11 5.04
C GLN A 119 -14.59 14.15 3.56
N LYS A 120 -13.67 13.71 2.68
CA LYS A 120 -13.87 13.57 1.24
C LYS A 120 -13.39 12.19 0.83
N VAL A 121 -14.27 11.43 0.19
CA VAL A 121 -14.00 10.06 -0.28
C VAL A 121 -14.35 10.01 -1.77
N ASN A 122 -13.40 9.61 -2.60
CA ASN A 122 -13.60 9.36 -4.03
C ASN A 122 -13.28 7.90 -4.35
N GLU A 123 -14.22 7.24 -5.00
CA GLU A 123 -14.09 5.85 -5.45
C GLU A 123 -14.29 5.82 -6.96
N GLY A 124 -13.30 5.32 -7.67
CA GLY A 124 -13.33 5.09 -9.11
C GLY A 124 -13.32 3.60 -9.41
N LEU A 125 -14.28 3.14 -10.21
CA LEU A 125 -14.34 1.77 -10.73
C LEU A 125 -14.19 1.84 -12.25
N SER A 126 -13.20 1.16 -12.83
CA SER A 126 -12.97 1.09 -14.28
C SER A 126 -13.13 -0.32 -14.83
#